data_AF-A0A2D4ILI5-F1
#
_entry.id   AF-A0A2D4ILI5-F1
#
_cell.length_a   1.000
_cell.length_b   1.000
_cell.length_c   1.000
_cell.angle_alpha   90.00
_cell.angle_beta   90.00
_cell.angle_gamma   90.00
#
_symmetry.space_group_name_H-M   'P 1'
#
loop_
_entity.id
_entity.type
_entity.pdbx_description
1 polymer ?
#
loop_
_entity_poly.entity_id
_entity_poly.type
_entity_poly.pdbx_seq_one_letter_code
_entity_poly.pdbx_strand_id
1 'polypeptide(L)'
;IPSVTIGGEVLTPTERARNLGVLLDVRLSLEEHITAVSRGAFLQVRRMRQLRPFLDRDAMRTVTHAMVISRLDYCNALYMGLPAGSTRRLQLVQNAAARVIMGVARHS
;
A
#
# COMPACT_ATOMS: atom_id res chain seq x y z
N ILE A 1 -28.01 -1.17 -0.07
CA ILE A 1 -27.80 -2.47 -0.77
C ILE A 1 -28.89 -3.41 -0.25
N PRO A 2 -29.68 -4.08 -1.11
CA PRO A 2 -30.68 -5.02 -0.64
C PRO A 2 -30.02 -6.26 -0.01
N SER A 3 -30.68 -6.88 0.97
CA SER A 3 -30.25 -8.17 1.52
C SER A 3 -30.38 -9.27 0.47
N VAL A 4 -29.46 -10.24 0.51
CA VAL A 4 -29.44 -11.38 -0.41
C VAL A 4 -29.79 -12.63 0.39
N THR A 5 -30.68 -13.47 -0.12
CA THR A 5 -31.00 -14.75 0.53
C THR A 5 -30.28 -15.88 -0.19
N ILE A 6 -29.45 -16.65 0.52
CA ILE A 6 -28.74 -17.83 -0.02
C ILE A 6 -29.08 -19.02 0.87
N GLY A 7 -29.61 -20.10 0.30
CA GLY A 7 -29.94 -21.31 1.06
C GLY A 7 -31.00 -21.13 2.16
N GLY A 8 -31.84 -20.09 2.05
CA GLY A 8 -32.84 -19.74 3.07
C GLY A 8 -32.33 -18.81 4.18
N GLU A 9 -31.04 -18.44 4.14
CA GLU A 9 -30.42 -17.52 5.10
C GLU A 9 -30.31 -16.11 4.51
N VAL A 10 -30.71 -15.09 5.27
CA VAL A 10 -30.67 -13.69 4.85
C VAL A 10 -29.30 -13.11 5.18
N LEU A 11 -28.51 -12.80 4.14
CA LEU A 11 -27.23 -12.13 4.28
C LEU A 11 -27.42 -10.61 4.35
N THR A 12 -27.02 -10.04 5.48
CA THR A 12 -26.98 -8.59 5.67
C THR A 12 -25.75 -8.00 4.99
N PRO A 13 -25.90 -7.02 4.08
CA PRO A 13 -24.77 -6.35 3.45
C PRO A 13 -23.89 -5.67 4.49
N THR A 14 -22.58 -5.76 4.32
CA THR A 14 -21.61 -5.06 5.17
C THR A 14 -20.96 -3.94 4.36
N GLU A 15 -20.68 -2.81 5.01
CA GLU A 15 -20.03 -1.66 4.36
C GLU A 15 -18.58 -1.94 3.93
N ARG A 16 -17.95 -2.95 4.54
CA ARG A 16 -16.55 -3.30 4.32
C ARG A 16 -16.34 -4.80 4.47
N ALA A 17 -15.45 -5.36 3.64
CA ALA A 17 -15.02 -6.74 3.75
C ALA A 17 -13.51 -6.85 3.55
N ARG A 18 -12.85 -7.77 4.26
CA ARG A 18 -11.44 -8.09 4.02
C ARG A 18 -11.35 -9.30 3.11
N ASN A 19 -10.72 -9.15 1.96
CA ASN A 19 -10.45 -10.25 1.03
C ASN A 19 -8.95 -10.29 0.71
N LEU A 20 -8.31 -11.45 0.92
CA LEU A 20 -6.86 -11.64 0.71
C LEU A 20 -5.99 -10.52 1.33
N GLY A 21 -6.40 -10.02 2.51
CA GLY A 21 -5.68 -8.95 3.19
C GLY A 21 -5.99 -7.52 2.70
N VAL A 22 -6.75 -7.36 1.62
CA VAL A 22 -7.24 -6.07 1.10
C VAL A 22 -8.57 -5.72 1.77
N LEU A 23 -8.73 -4.46 2.17
CA LEU A 23 -9.99 -3.96 2.70
C LEU A 23 -10.79 -3.35 1.56
N LEU A 24 -11.92 -3.96 1.24
CA LEU A 24 -12.83 -3.56 0.18
C LEU A 24 -14.01 -2.81 0.81
N ASP A 25 -14.26 -1.59 0.35
CA ASP A 25 -15.48 -0.84 0.66
C ASP A 25 -16.53 -1.02 -0.45
N VAL A 26 -17.78 -0.68 -0.17
CA VAL A 26 -18.92 -0.81 -1.13
C VAL A 26 -18.66 -0.12 -2.47
N ARG A 27 -17.88 0.97 -2.49
CA ARG A 27 -17.58 1.75 -3.70
C ARG A 27 -16.33 1.25 -4.42
N LEU A 28 -15.67 0.21 -3.88
CA LEU A 28 -14.38 -0.31 -4.33
C LEU A 28 -13.33 0.80 -4.50
N SER A 29 -13.43 1.87 -3.69
CA SER A 29 -12.54 3.03 -3.77
C SER A 29 -11.12 2.71 -3.32
N LEU A 30 -10.98 1.71 -2.43
CA LEU A 30 -9.73 1.29 -1.81
C LEU A 30 -9.04 2.41 -1.00
N GLU A 31 -9.71 3.53 -0.73
CA GLU A 31 -9.12 4.69 -0.07
C GLU A 31 -8.58 4.36 1.32
N GLU A 32 -9.37 3.63 2.12
CA GLU A 32 -8.95 3.21 3.46
C GLU A 32 -7.79 2.21 3.40
N HIS A 33 -7.85 1.27 2.44
CA HIS A 33 -6.78 0.31 2.21
C HIS A 33 -5.47 1.01 1.79
N ILE A 34 -5.51 1.90 0.80
CA ILE A 34 -4.37 2.69 0.32
C ILE A 34 -3.80 3.53 1.46
N THR A 35 -4.66 4.13 2.30
CA THR A 35 -4.25 4.90 3.47
C THR A 35 -3.47 4.04 4.45
N ALA A 36 -3.99 2.86 4.80
CA ALA A 36 -3.35 1.93 5.72
C ALA A 36 -2.01 1.40 5.17
N VAL A 37 -1.99 0.98 3.90
CA VAL A 37 -0.79 0.51 3.21
C VAL A 37 0.26 1.61 3.13
N SER A 38 -0.12 2.81 2.73
CA SER A 38 0.81 3.95 2.62
C SER A 38 1.41 4.32 3.98
N ARG A 39 0.59 4.35 5.05
CA ARG A 39 1.09 4.60 6.42
C ARG A 39 2.11 3.56 6.84
N GLY A 40 1.80 2.27 6.64
CA GLY A 40 2.71 1.17 6.94
C GLY A 40 4.01 1.27 6.13
N ALA A 41 3.91 1.60 4.85
CA ALA A 41 5.05 1.72 3.95
C ALA A 41 5.97 2.89 4.34
N PHE A 42 5.43 4.07 4.69
CA PHE A 42 6.23 5.18 5.19
C PHE A 42 6.97 4.84 6.49
N LEU A 43 6.37 4.05 7.38
CA LEU A 43 7.05 3.55 8.57
C LEU A 43 8.24 2.66 8.21
N GLN A 44 8.09 1.76 7.23
CA GLN A 44 9.19 0.92 6.76
C GLN A 44 10.29 1.76 6.08
N VAL A 45 9.92 2.74 5.24
CA VAL A 45 10.90 3.67 4.64
C VAL A 45 11.70 4.40 5.71
N ARG A 46 11.07 4.82 6.82
CA ARG A 46 11.79 5.46 7.94
C ARG A 46 12.80 4.49 8.58
N ARG A 47 12.45 3.22 8.76
CA ARG A 47 13.37 2.18 9.26
C ARG A 47 14.52 1.94 8.29
N MET A 48 14.25 1.86 6.98
CA MET A 48 15.30 1.69 5.97
C MET A 48 16.27 2.86 5.96
N ARG A 49 15.77 4.09 6.17
CA ARG A 49 16.63 5.27 6.31
C ARG A 49 17.60 5.16 7.51
N GLN A 50 17.19 4.54 8.60
CA GLN A 50 18.05 4.29 9.77
C GLN A 50 19.08 3.18 9.50
N LEU A 51 18.74 2.19 8.67
CA LEU A 51 19.65 1.13 8.27
C LEU A 51 20.69 1.56 7.23
N ARG A 52 20.50 2.72 6.60
CA ARG A 52 21.34 3.20 5.49
C ARG A 52 22.84 3.26 5.79
N PRO A 53 23.31 3.69 6.97
CA PRO A 53 24.73 3.71 7.29
C PRO A 53 25.38 2.32 7.36
N PHE A 54 24.57 1.26 7.49
CA PHE A 54 25.03 -0.11 7.72
C PHE A 54 24.95 -1.01 6.49
N LEU A 55 24.36 -0.51 5.39
CA LEU A 55 24.10 -1.30 4.19
C LEU A 55 24.63 -0.58 2.95
N ASP A 56 25.25 -1.33 2.05
CA ASP A 56 25.55 -0.84 0.72
C ASP A 56 24.27 -0.54 -0.09
N ARG A 57 24.43 -0.02 -1.31
CA ARG A 57 23.29 0.35 -2.15
C ARG A 57 22.46 -0.86 -2.59
N ASP A 58 23.08 -2.00 -2.86
CA ASP A 58 22.38 -3.17 -3.42
C ASP A 58 21.63 -3.95 -2.35
N ALA A 59 22.22 -4.09 -1.16
CA ALA A 59 21.55 -4.55 0.04
C ALA A 59 20.39 -3.62 0.39
N MET A 60 20.60 -2.29 0.37
CA MET A 60 19.52 -1.33 0.65
C MET A 60 18.39 -1.42 -0.37
N ARG A 61 18.70 -1.60 -1.66
CA ARG A 61 17.70 -1.84 -2.72
C ARG A 61 16.89 -3.09 -2.41
N THR A 62 17.56 -4.20 -2.09
CA THR A 62 16.93 -5.49 -1.80
C THR A 62 15.99 -5.41 -0.61
N VAL A 63 16.45 -4.86 0.53
CA VAL A 63 15.62 -4.75 1.74
C VAL A 63 14.47 -3.76 1.52
N THR A 64 14.71 -2.63 0.84
CA THR A 64 13.65 -1.67 0.52
C THR A 64 12.59 -2.30 -0.38
N HIS A 65 12.99 -3.06 -1.39
CA HIS A 65 12.06 -3.76 -2.26
C HIS A 65 11.23 -4.79 -1.48
N ALA A 66 11.88 -5.63 -0.68
CA ALA A 66 11.23 -6.67 0.11
C ALA A 66 10.24 -6.10 1.14
N MET A 67 10.54 -4.95 1.76
CA MET A 67 9.75 -4.38 2.86
C MET A 67 8.67 -3.39 2.40
N VAL A 68 8.89 -2.71 1.27
CA VAL A 68 8.03 -1.62 0.80
C VAL A 68 7.39 -1.96 -0.54
N ILE A 69 8.21 -2.21 -1.56
CA ILE A 69 7.74 -2.31 -2.96
C ILE A 69 6.87 -3.57 -3.15
N SER A 70 7.31 -4.72 -2.65
CA SER A 70 6.54 -5.98 -2.71
C SER A 70 5.12 -5.86 -2.13
N ARG A 71 4.94 -5.05 -1.08
CA ARG A 71 3.64 -4.81 -0.44
C ARG A 71 2.73 -3.93 -1.29
N LEU A 72 3.29 -2.99 -2.05
CA LEU A 72 2.53 -2.21 -3.01
C LEU A 72 2.19 -3.08 -4.22
N ASP A 73 3.16 -3.86 -4.70
CA ASP A 73 3.01 -4.68 -5.89
C ASP A 73 1.96 -5.77 -5.76
N TYR A 74 1.75 -6.29 -4.54
CA TYR A 74 0.69 -7.24 -4.21
C TYR A 74 -0.69 -6.78 -4.71
N CYS A 75 -0.96 -5.48 -4.67
CA CYS A 75 -2.23 -4.89 -5.05
C CYS A 75 -2.19 -4.14 -6.40
N ASN A 76 -1.14 -4.26 -7.20
CA ASN A 76 -1.00 -3.49 -8.44
C ASN A 76 -2.19 -3.66 -9.40
N ALA A 77 -2.71 -4.89 -9.55
CA ALA A 77 -3.88 -5.15 -10.36
C ALA A 77 -5.15 -4.44 -9.85
N LEU A 78 -5.26 -4.25 -8.53
CA LEU A 78 -6.38 -3.54 -7.89
C LEU A 78 -6.22 -2.02 -7.97
N TYR A 79 -4.98 -1.53 -8.02
CA TYR A 79 -4.69 -0.11 -8.18
C TYR A 79 -4.83 0.36 -9.63
N MET A 80 -4.73 -0.57 -10.59
CA MET A 80 -4.96 -0.30 -12.00
C MET A 80 -6.41 0.15 -12.22
N GLY A 81 -6.60 1.35 -12.74
CA GLY A 81 -7.92 1.93 -13.01
C GLY A 81 -8.48 2.82 -11.90
N LEU A 82 -7.80 2.94 -10.76
CA LEU A 82 -8.17 3.93 -9.74
C LEU A 82 -7.83 5.36 -10.19
N PRO A 83 -8.57 6.38 -9.72
CA PRO A 83 -8.23 7.78 -9.96
C PRO A 83 -6.80 8.11 -9.51
N ALA A 84 -6.10 8.95 -10.27
CA ALA A 84 -4.73 9.37 -9.94
C ALA A 84 -4.62 10.04 -8.55
N GLY A 85 -5.68 10.71 -8.09
CA GLY A 85 -5.75 11.28 -6.75
C GLY A 85 -5.62 10.22 -5.65
N SER A 86 -6.29 9.07 -5.83
CA SER A 86 -6.29 7.95 -4.89
C SER A 86 -4.92 7.25 -4.85
N THR A 87 -4.28 7.06 -6.00
CA THR A 87 -2.98 6.37 -6.09
C THR A 87 -1.77 7.27 -5.80
N ARG A 88 -1.93 8.60 -5.73
CA ARG A 88 -0.86 9.57 -5.45
C ARG A 88 -0.04 9.23 -4.21
N ARG A 89 -0.68 8.73 -3.14
CA ARG A 89 0.02 8.35 -1.91
C ARG A 89 1.01 7.20 -2.13
N LEU A 90 0.64 6.23 -2.96
CA LEU A 90 1.50 5.10 -3.34
C LEU A 90 2.72 5.60 -4.11
N GLN A 91 2.55 6.55 -5.04
CA GLN A 91 3.66 7.16 -5.76
C GLN A 91 4.62 7.89 -4.80
N LEU A 92 4.10 8.61 -3.81
CA LEU A 92 4.93 9.29 -2.82
C LEU A 92 5.75 8.31 -1.98
N VAL A 93 5.20 7.14 -1.66
CA VAL A 93 5.92 6.05 -0.99
C VAL A 93 7.06 5.54 -1.88
N GLN A 94 6.80 5.26 -3.16
CA GLN A 94 7.82 4.80 -4.11
C GLN A 94 8.95 5.84 -4.26
N ASN A 95 8.61 7.13 -4.37
CA ASN A 95 9.59 8.21 -4.42
C ASN A 95 10.42 8.30 -3.14
N ALA A 96 9.82 8.02 -1.98
CA ALA A 96 10.55 8.00 -0.71
C ALA A 96 11.47 6.78 -0.60
N ALA A 97 11.02 5.60 -1.06
CA ALA A 97 11.83 4.39 -1.16
C ALA A 97 13.05 4.59 -2.07
N ALA A 98 12.84 5.14 -3.27
CA ALA A 98 13.92 5.48 -4.20
C ALA A 98 14.95 6.42 -3.57
N ARG A 99 14.50 7.44 -2.84
CA ARG A 99 15.41 8.35 -2.12
C ARG A 99 16.26 7.65 -1.06
N VAL A 100 15.71 6.69 -0.33
CA VAL A 100 16.49 5.91 0.64
C VAL A 100 17.57 5.09 -0.05
N ILE A 101 17.24 4.41 -1.16
CA ILE A 101 18.20 3.64 -1.96
C ILE A 101 19.31 4.55 -2.52
N MET A 102 18.92 5.72 -3.03
CA MET A 102 19.85 6.65 -3.65
C MET A 102 20.64 7.49 -2.64
N GLY A 103 20.20 7.55 -1.37
CA GLY A 103 20.84 8.35 -0.32
C GLY A 103 20.57 9.85 -0.44
N VAL A 104 19.49 10.26 -1.13
CA VAL A 104 19.20 11.68 -1.41
C VAL A 104 18.27 12.27 -0.35
N ALA A 105 18.58 13.50 0.09
CA ALA A 105 17.71 14.25 0.97
C ALA A 105 16.43 14.71 0.26
N ARG A 106 15.43 15.14 1.05
CA ARG A 106 14.20 15.71 0.52
C ARG A 106 14.50 17.18 0.20
N HIS A 107 14.45 17.57 -1.08
CA HIS A 107 14.50 18.99 -1.44
C HIS A 107 13.17 19.62 -1.00
N SER A 108 13.28 20.66 -0.18
CA SER A 108 12.18 21.47 0.35
C SER A 108 11.64 22.40 -0.74
#